data_AF-A0A2G2QUU3-F1
#
_entry.id   AF-A0A2G2QUU3-F1
#
_cell.length_a   1.000
_cell.length_b   1.000
_cell.length_c   1.000
_cell.angle_alpha   90.00
_cell.angle_beta   90.00
_cell.angle_gamma   90.00
#
_symmetry.space_group_name_H-M   'P 1'
#
loop_
_entity.id
_entity.type
_entity.pdbx_description
1 polymer ?
#
loop_
_entity_poly.entity_id
_entity_poly.type
_entity_poly.pdbx_seq_one_letter_code
_entity_poly.pdbx_strand_id
1 'polypeptide(L)'
;MNYQHKSYDRRDDVAPRGTQSEEFFEGLPEDVDTKALMRLVRDVGPLIGLNGSDIQHLNYLISHTRDLDWIPGAAPIVYRAVASMARDCYITTRAIGLREEKLWRAGVLQWNDFGNRRRHGHRDRKGRIVYAFGVDLSPLASMYEYLVELNEQHKADMEAFTKTRYEVSATRRRIMAKIRLAKELKLDVEEIAERFNDLPKIHAHTPGNSLYVILELAQNIVSSLSSLLETARETSLAEKPEVVDKKK
;
A
#
# COMPACT_ATOMS: atom_id res chain seq x y z
N MET A 1 -3.01 34.23 27.11
CA MET A 1 -2.59 33.11 26.23
C MET A 1 -3.48 33.13 25.00
N ASN A 2 -3.01 33.71 23.89
CA ASN A 2 -3.71 33.73 22.61
C ASN A 2 -2.75 33.19 21.55
N TYR A 3 -3.05 31.99 21.05
CA TYR A 3 -2.37 31.40 19.90
C TYR A 3 -2.89 32.07 18.64
N GLN A 4 -2.14 33.03 18.10
CA GLN A 4 -2.38 33.54 16.76
C GLN A 4 -1.93 32.51 15.73
N HIS A 5 -2.88 32.07 14.90
CA HIS A 5 -2.62 31.35 13.66
C HIS A 5 -1.73 32.21 12.75
N LYS A 6 -0.47 31.83 12.57
CA LYS A 6 0.35 32.31 11.46
C LYS A 6 -0.18 31.65 10.18
N SER A 7 -0.85 32.44 9.36
CA SER A 7 -1.18 32.11 7.98
C SER A 7 0.10 31.84 7.21
N TYR A 8 0.32 30.59 6.80
CA TYR A 8 1.38 30.22 5.86
C TYR A 8 1.00 30.72 4.47
N ASP A 9 1.59 31.84 4.04
CA ASP A 9 1.45 32.36 2.68
C ASP A 9 2.39 31.58 1.75
N ARG A 10 1.81 30.79 0.84
CA ARG A 10 2.53 29.91 -0.13
C ARG A 10 3.03 30.66 -1.37
N ARG A 11 3.23 31.97 -1.31
CA ARG A 11 3.56 32.80 -2.49
C ARG A 11 5.03 33.20 -2.60
N ASP A 12 5.85 32.88 -1.59
CA ASP A 12 7.25 33.31 -1.53
C ASP A 12 8.29 32.15 -1.57
N ASP A 13 7.87 30.92 -1.87
CA ASP A 13 8.83 29.88 -2.26
C ASP A 13 9.26 30.12 -3.71
N VAL A 14 10.21 31.03 -3.87
CA VAL A 14 10.93 31.30 -5.12
C VAL A 14 11.56 29.99 -5.58
N ALA A 15 10.88 29.26 -6.47
CA ALA A 15 11.46 28.13 -7.17
C ALA A 15 12.74 28.62 -7.88
N PRO A 16 13.92 28.04 -7.57
CA PRO A 16 15.13 28.44 -8.24
C PRO A 16 15.01 28.20 -9.75
N ARG A 17 15.48 29.19 -10.50
CA ARG A 17 15.50 29.27 -11.95
C ARG A 17 16.21 28.03 -12.52
N GLY A 18 15.65 27.45 -13.57
CA GLY A 18 16.22 26.30 -14.25
C GLY A 18 17.67 26.51 -14.66
N THR A 19 18.48 25.60 -14.16
CA THR A 19 19.81 25.21 -14.59
C THR A 19 19.99 23.89 -13.87
N GLN A 20 19.99 22.75 -14.58
CA GLN A 20 20.74 21.63 -14.04
C GLN A 20 22.18 22.15 -13.91
N SER A 21 22.58 22.53 -12.70
CA SER A 21 23.94 22.20 -12.31
C SER A 21 24.03 20.69 -12.50
N GLU A 22 25.05 20.23 -13.21
CA GLU A 22 25.47 18.83 -13.22
C GLU A 22 25.97 18.42 -11.82
N GLU A 23 25.29 18.83 -10.75
CA GLU A 23 25.53 18.38 -9.38
C GLU A 23 24.96 16.96 -9.27
N PHE A 24 25.77 16.05 -9.80
CA PHE A 24 25.84 14.59 -9.59
C PHE A 24 24.50 13.88 -9.38
N PHE A 25 23.72 13.74 -10.46
CA PHE A 25 22.84 12.58 -10.55
C PHE A 25 23.71 11.32 -10.47
N GLU A 26 23.58 10.56 -9.38
CA GLU A 26 24.42 9.38 -9.12
C GLU A 26 23.99 8.15 -9.92
N GLY A 27 22.93 8.26 -10.72
CA GLY A 27 22.34 7.13 -11.43
C GLY A 27 21.39 6.32 -10.56
N LEU A 28 20.94 5.19 -11.09
CA LEU A 28 20.31 4.15 -10.29
C LEU A 28 21.37 3.41 -9.46
N PRO A 29 20.99 2.86 -8.29
CA PRO A 29 21.87 1.97 -7.54
C PRO A 29 22.38 0.80 -8.39
N GLU A 30 23.51 0.22 -7.96
CA GLU A 30 24.09 -0.94 -8.63
C GLU A 30 23.06 -2.09 -8.71
N ASP A 31 23.01 -2.77 -9.86
CA ASP A 31 22.06 -3.84 -10.18
C ASP A 31 20.55 -3.46 -10.20
N VAL A 32 20.21 -2.18 -10.11
CA VAL A 32 18.83 -1.70 -10.20
C VAL A 32 18.53 -1.20 -11.61
N ASP A 33 17.53 -1.81 -12.27
CA ASP A 33 17.00 -1.32 -13.54
C ASP A 33 15.69 -0.52 -13.35
N THR A 34 15.31 0.21 -14.40
CA THR A 34 14.06 0.98 -14.41
C THR A 34 12.82 0.12 -14.22
N LYS A 35 12.89 -1.18 -14.53
CA LYS A 35 11.80 -2.13 -14.30
C LYS A 35 11.63 -2.45 -12.82
N ALA A 36 12.71 -2.62 -12.07
CA ALA A 36 12.70 -2.80 -10.62
C ALA A 36 12.08 -1.58 -9.93
N LEU A 37 12.51 -0.38 -10.35
CA LEU A 37 11.95 0.89 -9.89
C LEU A 37 10.44 0.99 -10.18
N MET A 38 10.01 0.60 -11.39
CA MET A 38 8.58 0.57 -11.73
C MET A 38 7.76 -0.48 -10.98
N ARG A 39 8.37 -1.61 -10.58
CA ARG A 39 7.71 -2.58 -9.69
C ARG A 39 7.45 -1.95 -8.32
N LEU A 40 8.45 -1.28 -7.74
CA LEU A 40 8.29 -0.56 -6.47
C LEU A 40 7.19 0.49 -6.56
N VAL A 41 7.21 1.37 -7.57
CA VAL A 41 6.15 2.40 -7.72
C VAL A 41 4.77 1.77 -7.92
N ARG A 42 4.66 0.60 -8.53
CA ARG A 42 3.37 -0.09 -8.67
C ARG A 42 2.85 -0.60 -7.32
N ASP A 43 3.74 -1.15 -6.49
CA ASP A 43 3.40 -1.75 -5.21
C ASP A 43 3.06 -0.66 -4.18
N VAL A 44 3.84 0.42 -4.10
CA VAL A 44 3.69 1.47 -3.08
C VAL A 44 3.18 2.81 -3.59
N GLY A 45 2.98 2.98 -4.89
CA GLY A 45 2.46 4.21 -5.50
C GLY A 45 1.19 4.77 -4.83
N PRO A 46 0.18 3.94 -4.51
CA PRO A 46 -1.00 4.38 -3.79
C PRO A 46 -0.70 4.99 -2.42
N LEU A 47 0.35 4.52 -1.72
CA LEU A 47 0.75 5.03 -0.41
C LEU A 47 1.36 6.44 -0.49
N ILE A 48 1.95 6.80 -1.63
CA ILE A 48 2.45 8.15 -1.92
C ILE A 48 1.45 9.01 -2.73
N GLY A 49 0.18 8.59 -2.79
CA GLY A 49 -0.91 9.37 -3.39
C GLY A 49 -1.03 9.23 -4.92
N LEU A 50 -0.35 8.28 -5.54
CA LEU A 50 -0.46 8.00 -6.97
C LEU A 50 -1.56 6.99 -7.24
N ASN A 51 -2.39 7.26 -8.26
CA ASN A 51 -3.36 6.28 -8.74
C ASN A 51 -2.84 5.54 -9.98
N GLY A 52 -3.61 4.54 -10.46
CA GLY A 52 -3.21 3.73 -11.61
C GLY A 52 -2.96 4.52 -12.91
N SER A 53 -3.65 5.64 -13.12
CA SER A 53 -3.42 6.53 -14.27
C SER A 53 -2.13 7.34 -14.15
N ASP A 54 -1.76 7.73 -12.93
CA ASP A 54 -0.52 8.44 -12.65
C ASP A 54 0.68 7.49 -12.84
N ILE A 55 0.58 6.26 -12.32
CA ILE A 55 1.57 5.19 -12.50
C ILE A 55 1.73 4.81 -13.98
N GLN A 56 0.62 4.70 -14.72
CA GLN A 56 0.66 4.46 -16.17
C GLN A 56 1.43 5.57 -16.91
N HIS A 57 1.23 6.83 -16.52
CA HIS A 57 1.93 7.94 -17.14
C HIS A 57 3.42 7.96 -16.79
N LEU A 58 3.78 7.65 -15.55
CA LEU A 58 5.18 7.47 -15.17
C LEU A 58 5.86 6.36 -15.99
N ASN A 59 5.19 5.22 -16.16
CA ASN A 59 5.68 4.13 -17.00
C ASN A 59 5.88 4.56 -18.45
N TYR A 60 4.98 5.40 -18.98
CA TYR A 60 5.13 5.99 -20.31
C TYR A 60 6.35 6.93 -20.37
N LEU A 61 6.59 7.74 -19.35
CA LEU A 61 7.78 8.62 -19.32
C LEU A 61 9.07 7.79 -19.31
N ILE A 62 9.14 6.76 -18.47
CA ILE A 62 10.30 5.85 -18.38
C ILE A 62 10.55 5.14 -19.71
N SER A 63 9.50 4.73 -20.43
CA SER A 63 9.67 4.10 -21.75
C SER A 63 10.24 5.03 -22.83
N HIS A 64 10.32 6.33 -22.56
CA HIS A 64 10.95 7.34 -23.43
C HIS A 64 12.37 7.72 -22.98
N THR A 65 12.93 7.03 -21.99
CA THR A 65 14.33 7.14 -21.57
C THR A 65 15.16 5.98 -22.14
N ARG A 66 16.48 6.07 -22.01
CA ARG A 66 17.45 5.02 -22.34
C ARG A 66 18.22 4.65 -21.08
N ASP A 67 18.77 3.45 -21.02
CA ASP A 67 19.60 3.01 -19.89
C ASP A 67 20.77 3.97 -19.62
N LEU A 68 21.35 4.56 -20.68
CA LEU A 68 22.40 5.59 -20.60
C LEU A 68 21.95 6.90 -19.92
N ASP A 69 20.65 7.13 -19.73
CA ASP A 69 20.15 8.31 -19.03
C ASP A 69 20.11 8.09 -17.51
N TRP A 70 20.23 6.84 -17.05
CA TRP A 70 20.13 6.42 -15.65
C TRP A 70 21.48 6.10 -15.00
N ILE A 71 22.59 6.46 -15.65
CA ILE A 71 23.96 6.27 -15.14
C ILE A 71 24.46 7.53 -14.41
N PRO A 72 25.51 7.42 -13.57
CA PRO A 72 26.12 8.58 -12.93
C PRO A 72 26.51 9.67 -13.94
N GLY A 73 26.17 10.92 -13.63
CA GLY A 73 26.46 12.10 -14.45
C GLY A 73 25.57 12.28 -15.68
N ALA A 74 24.56 11.43 -15.88
CA ALA A 74 23.51 11.63 -16.89
C ALA A 74 22.25 12.28 -16.28
N ALA A 75 21.14 12.31 -17.02
CA ALA A 75 19.83 12.67 -16.47
C ALA A 75 18.69 12.05 -17.30
N PRO A 76 17.70 11.35 -16.70
CA PRO A 76 16.54 10.78 -17.38
C PRO A 76 15.49 11.85 -17.72
N ILE A 77 15.78 12.65 -18.74
CA ILE A 77 14.92 13.76 -19.19
C ILE A 77 14.09 13.36 -20.42
N VAL A 78 12.76 13.49 -20.27
CA VAL A 78 11.77 13.26 -21.32
C VAL A 78 11.31 14.60 -21.90
N TYR A 79 11.82 14.90 -23.10
CA TYR A 79 11.50 16.13 -23.85
C TYR A 79 10.43 15.91 -24.94
N ARG A 80 9.61 14.86 -24.83
CA ARG A 80 8.52 14.59 -25.78
C ARG A 80 7.38 15.60 -25.60
N ALA A 81 6.90 16.16 -26.71
CA ALA A 81 5.85 17.18 -26.69
C ALA A 81 4.54 16.66 -26.06
N VAL A 82 3.91 17.47 -25.20
CA VAL A 82 2.67 17.15 -24.49
C VAL A 82 1.56 16.69 -25.42
N ALA A 83 1.37 17.37 -26.56
CA ALA A 83 0.37 17.00 -27.56
C ALA A 83 0.61 15.61 -28.16
N SER A 84 1.88 15.19 -28.28
CA SER A 84 2.22 13.85 -28.78
C SER A 84 1.97 12.79 -27.71
N MET A 85 2.31 13.05 -26.45
CA MET A 85 1.99 12.12 -25.36
C MET A 85 0.48 11.94 -25.17
N ALA A 86 -0.27 13.04 -25.25
CA ALA A 86 -1.73 13.05 -25.22
C ALA A 86 -2.32 12.15 -26.33
N ARG A 87 -1.78 12.26 -27.55
CA ARG A 87 -2.17 11.41 -28.69
C ARG A 87 -1.85 9.93 -28.43
N ASP A 88 -0.62 9.61 -28.03
CA ASP A 88 -0.20 8.23 -27.78
C ASP A 88 -1.02 7.56 -26.67
N CYS A 89 -1.38 8.32 -25.64
CA CYS A 89 -2.13 7.82 -24.49
C CYS A 89 -3.66 7.93 -24.65
N TYR A 90 -4.15 8.45 -25.78
CA TYR A 90 -5.58 8.71 -26.04
C TYR A 90 -6.27 9.54 -24.93
N ILE A 91 -5.59 10.58 -24.44
CA ILE A 91 -6.10 11.50 -23.40
C ILE A 91 -5.85 12.96 -23.77
N THR A 92 -6.38 13.88 -22.98
CA THR A 92 -6.19 15.33 -23.22
C THR A 92 -4.82 15.81 -22.73
N THR A 93 -4.33 16.91 -23.31
CA THR A 93 -3.11 17.60 -22.82
C THR A 93 -3.27 18.08 -21.38
N ARG A 94 -4.49 18.48 -20.99
CA ARG A 94 -4.82 18.82 -19.59
C ARG A 94 -4.63 17.61 -18.67
N ALA A 95 -5.08 16.42 -19.08
CA ALA A 95 -4.91 15.21 -18.28
C ALA A 95 -3.42 14.85 -18.08
N ILE A 96 -2.59 15.04 -19.12
CA ILE A 96 -1.13 14.92 -18.99
C ILE A 96 -0.60 15.86 -17.91
N GLY A 97 -0.92 17.16 -18.01
CA GLY A 97 -0.45 18.16 -17.03
C GLY A 97 -0.87 17.85 -15.60
N LEU A 98 -2.11 17.41 -15.38
CA LEU A 98 -2.59 17.00 -14.06
C LEU A 98 -1.86 15.77 -13.51
N ARG A 99 -1.53 14.80 -14.35
CA ARG A 99 -0.75 13.61 -13.96
C ARG A 99 0.68 13.99 -13.60
N GLU A 100 1.33 14.82 -14.42
CA GLU A 100 2.67 15.33 -14.11
C GLU A 100 2.70 16.16 -12.84
N GLU A 101 1.69 16.99 -12.58
CA GLU A 101 1.57 17.71 -11.31
C GLU A 101 1.46 16.78 -10.10
N LYS A 102 0.71 15.68 -10.22
CA LYS A 102 0.62 14.71 -9.13
C LYS A 102 1.93 13.98 -8.89
N LEU A 103 2.60 13.57 -9.97
CA LEU A 103 3.91 12.94 -9.91
C LEU A 103 4.95 13.90 -9.29
N TRP A 104 4.91 15.19 -9.66
CA TRP A 104 5.74 16.22 -9.04
C TRP A 104 5.45 16.37 -7.55
N ARG A 105 4.16 16.46 -7.16
CA ARG A 105 3.77 16.53 -5.73
C ARG A 105 4.18 15.29 -4.94
N ALA A 106 4.23 14.12 -5.58
CA ALA A 106 4.71 12.88 -4.99
C ALA A 106 6.25 12.78 -4.94
N GLY A 107 6.97 13.77 -5.48
CA GLY A 107 8.43 13.84 -5.45
C GLY A 107 9.13 12.99 -6.54
N VAL A 108 8.38 12.30 -7.40
CA VAL A 108 8.97 11.35 -8.37
C VAL A 108 9.43 11.99 -9.68
N LEU A 109 9.11 13.27 -9.91
CA LEU A 109 9.62 14.01 -11.07
C LEU A 109 9.78 15.48 -10.75
N GLN A 110 10.54 16.16 -11.60
CA GLN A 110 10.61 17.61 -11.68
C GLN A 110 10.60 18.08 -13.14
N TRP A 111 10.49 19.39 -13.38
CA TRP A 111 10.64 19.95 -14.71
C TRP A 111 12.03 20.58 -14.84
N ASN A 112 12.77 20.17 -15.87
CA ASN A 112 13.96 20.86 -16.32
C ASN A 112 13.56 21.87 -17.40
N ASP A 113 13.28 23.12 -17.01
CA ASP A 113 12.87 24.17 -17.94
C ASP A 113 13.31 25.58 -17.49
N PHE A 114 13.17 26.58 -18.37
CA PHE A 114 13.39 28.00 -18.05
C PHE A 114 12.08 28.75 -17.73
N GLY A 115 11.08 28.06 -17.17
CA GLY A 115 9.81 28.64 -16.73
C GLY A 115 8.65 28.61 -17.74
N ASN A 116 8.87 28.16 -18.98
CA ASN A 116 7.83 28.08 -20.01
C ASN A 116 7.34 26.65 -20.32
N ARG A 117 7.83 25.63 -19.59
CA ARG A 117 7.54 24.20 -19.78
C ARG A 117 7.68 23.70 -21.22
N ARG A 118 8.42 24.43 -22.07
CA ARG A 118 8.64 23.98 -23.43
C ARG A 118 9.59 22.79 -23.43
N ARG A 119 9.35 21.87 -24.36
CA ARG A 119 10.08 20.61 -24.43
C ARG A 119 10.92 20.55 -25.68
N HIS A 120 12.23 20.44 -25.48
CA HIS A 120 13.23 20.46 -26.55
C HIS A 120 14.38 19.58 -26.10
N GLY A 121 14.95 18.78 -26.99
CA GLY A 121 16.14 18.02 -26.64
C GLY A 121 16.82 17.45 -27.86
N HIS A 122 18.10 17.16 -27.68
CA HIS A 122 18.94 16.58 -28.70
C HIS A 122 19.80 15.48 -28.10
N ARG A 123 19.96 14.39 -28.85
CA ARG A 123 20.84 13.29 -28.51
C ARG A 123 21.94 13.17 -29.54
N ASP A 124 23.14 12.80 -29.09
CA ASP A 124 24.26 12.49 -29.97
C ASP A 124 24.02 11.18 -30.74
N ARG A 125 24.95 10.84 -31.65
CA ARG A 125 24.90 9.57 -32.41
C ARG A 125 24.94 8.31 -31.52
N LYS A 126 25.50 8.41 -30.32
CA LYS A 126 25.56 7.30 -29.35
C LYS A 126 24.28 7.24 -28.50
N GLY A 127 23.38 8.20 -28.64
CA GLY A 127 22.13 8.26 -27.92
C GLY A 127 22.17 9.02 -26.60
N ARG A 128 23.27 9.65 -26.24
CA ARG A 128 23.38 10.43 -25.00
C ARG A 128 22.72 11.79 -25.18
N ILE A 129 22.04 12.28 -24.16
CA ILE A 129 21.46 13.62 -24.17
C ILE A 129 22.61 14.64 -24.23
N VAL A 130 22.59 15.49 -25.25
CA VAL A 130 23.50 16.65 -25.36
C VAL A 130 22.90 17.85 -24.63
N TYR A 131 21.58 18.03 -24.77
CA TYR A 131 20.79 18.95 -23.98
C TYR A 131 19.32 18.49 -24.01
N ALA A 132 18.57 18.75 -22.94
CA ALA A 132 17.13 18.50 -22.91
C ALA A 132 16.41 19.39 -21.90
N PHE A 133 15.23 19.85 -22.28
CA PHE A 133 14.24 20.55 -21.48
C PHE A 133 12.95 19.75 -21.51
N GLY A 134 12.39 19.45 -20.35
CA GLY A 134 11.24 18.55 -20.24
C GLY A 134 11.04 18.02 -18.83
N VAL A 135 10.48 16.81 -18.75
CA VAL A 135 10.25 16.12 -17.48
C VAL A 135 11.51 15.39 -17.08
N ASP A 136 12.06 15.71 -15.93
CA ASP A 136 13.24 15.08 -15.34
C ASP A 136 12.82 14.06 -14.29
N LEU A 137 13.26 12.81 -14.47
CA LEU A 137 12.95 11.68 -13.59
C LEU A 137 14.08 11.38 -12.59
N SER A 138 15.12 12.20 -12.51
CA SER A 138 16.20 12.04 -11.52
C SER A 138 15.67 11.89 -10.08
N PRO A 139 14.65 12.66 -9.64
CA PRO A 139 14.07 12.47 -8.30
C PRO A 139 13.54 11.07 -8.02
N LEU A 140 13.02 10.36 -9.04
CA LEU A 140 12.55 8.98 -8.87
C LEU A 140 13.69 8.03 -8.49
N ALA A 141 14.88 8.20 -9.07
CA ALA A 141 16.05 7.40 -8.69
C ALA A 141 16.47 7.70 -7.25
N SER A 142 16.50 8.98 -6.86
CA SER A 142 16.82 9.39 -5.49
C SER A 142 15.82 8.88 -4.47
N MET A 143 14.58 8.61 -4.87
CA MET A 143 13.55 8.00 -4.02
C MET A 143 13.68 6.48 -3.88
N TYR A 144 14.62 5.81 -4.57
CA TYR A 144 14.67 4.35 -4.61
C TYR A 144 14.71 3.71 -3.21
N GLU A 145 15.66 4.11 -2.36
CA GLU A 145 15.80 3.56 -1.00
C GLU A 145 14.54 3.76 -0.16
N TYR A 146 13.95 4.96 -0.22
CA TYR A 146 12.70 5.25 0.45
C TYR A 146 11.55 4.36 -0.05
N LEU A 147 11.45 4.11 -1.36
CA LEU A 147 10.42 3.23 -1.92
C LEU A 147 10.64 1.76 -1.54
N VAL A 148 11.90 1.32 -1.37
CA VAL A 148 12.23 -0.02 -0.86
C VAL A 148 11.76 -0.17 0.57
N GLU A 149 12.15 0.74 1.47
CA GLU A 149 11.75 0.71 2.89
C GLU A 149 10.22 0.76 3.02
N LEU A 150 9.57 1.64 2.26
CA LEU A 150 8.10 1.73 2.24
C LEU A 150 7.45 0.42 1.77
N ASN A 151 8.05 -0.27 0.80
CA ASN A 151 7.52 -1.54 0.29
C ASN A 151 7.72 -2.68 1.30
N GLU A 152 8.84 -2.71 2.01
CA GLU A 152 9.10 -3.68 3.07
C GLU A 152 8.10 -3.51 4.22
N GLN A 153 7.88 -2.27 4.67
CA GLN A 153 6.87 -1.97 5.69
C GLN A 153 5.47 -2.36 5.20
N HIS A 154 5.13 -2.02 3.96
CA HIS A 154 3.83 -2.37 3.39
C HIS A 154 3.60 -3.88 3.35
N LYS A 155 4.62 -4.67 2.95
CA LYS A 155 4.53 -6.13 2.96
C LYS A 155 4.36 -6.69 4.36
N ALA A 156 5.12 -6.19 5.34
CA ALA A 156 4.99 -6.61 6.73
C ALA A 156 3.58 -6.33 7.27
N ASP A 157 3.01 -5.16 6.98
CA ASP A 157 1.65 -4.81 7.36
C ASP A 157 0.61 -5.72 6.71
N MET A 158 0.79 -6.05 5.42
CA MET A 158 -0.11 -6.94 4.68
C MET A 158 -0.03 -8.39 5.17
N GLU A 159 1.16 -8.87 5.53
CA GLU A 159 1.36 -10.18 6.14
C GLU A 159 0.70 -10.27 7.50
N ALA A 160 0.90 -9.27 8.36
CA ALA A 160 0.25 -9.17 9.67
C ALA A 160 -1.28 -9.15 9.53
N PHE A 161 -1.81 -8.33 8.62
CA PHE A 161 -3.24 -8.29 8.30
C PHE A 161 -3.76 -9.67 7.86
N THR A 162 -3.05 -10.33 6.94
CA THR A 162 -3.43 -11.64 6.40
C THR A 162 -3.44 -12.71 7.48
N LYS A 163 -2.41 -12.73 8.35
CA LYS A 163 -2.34 -13.64 9.49
C LYS A 163 -3.54 -13.47 10.43
N THR A 164 -3.80 -12.25 10.90
CA THR A 164 -4.93 -11.97 11.81
C THR A 164 -6.27 -12.31 11.15
N ARG A 165 -6.44 -12.01 9.87
CA ARG A 165 -7.65 -12.40 9.11
C ARG A 165 -7.82 -13.92 9.06
N TYR A 166 -6.75 -14.68 8.86
CA TYR A 166 -6.82 -16.14 8.88
C TYR A 166 -7.14 -16.67 10.28
N GLU A 167 -6.59 -16.08 11.33
CA GLU A 167 -6.90 -16.43 12.72
C GLU A 167 -8.37 -16.16 13.07
N VAL A 168 -8.93 -15.03 12.65
CA VAL A 168 -10.38 -14.76 12.78
C VAL A 168 -11.19 -15.82 12.05
N SER A 169 -10.81 -16.13 10.81
CA SER A 169 -11.52 -17.12 9.98
C SER A 169 -11.46 -18.53 10.59
N ALA A 170 -10.33 -18.92 11.17
CA ALA A 170 -10.18 -20.18 11.89
C ALA A 170 -11.02 -20.19 13.18
N THR A 171 -11.00 -19.08 13.94
CA THR A 171 -11.77 -18.95 15.18
C THR A 171 -13.27 -19.02 14.91
N ARG A 172 -13.78 -18.36 13.86
CA ARG A 172 -15.18 -18.46 13.44
C ARG A 172 -15.60 -19.91 13.12
N ARG A 173 -14.75 -20.66 12.41
CA ARG A 173 -14.99 -22.11 12.16
C ARG A 173 -15.04 -22.92 13.45
N ARG A 174 -14.16 -22.63 14.40
CA ARG A 174 -14.15 -23.28 15.72
C ARG A 174 -15.41 -22.97 16.54
N ILE A 175 -15.91 -21.73 16.49
CA ILE A 175 -17.18 -21.34 17.10
C ILE A 175 -18.32 -22.16 16.52
N MET A 176 -18.43 -22.22 15.18
CA MET A 176 -19.49 -23.00 14.51
C MET A 176 -19.46 -24.49 14.91
N ALA A 177 -18.27 -25.10 14.98
CA ALA A 177 -18.12 -26.49 15.41
C ALA A 177 -18.56 -26.71 16.86
N LYS A 178 -18.20 -25.79 17.78
CA LYS A 178 -18.59 -25.86 19.20
C LYS A 178 -20.09 -25.62 19.40
N ILE A 179 -20.70 -24.67 18.68
CA ILE A 179 -22.15 -24.45 18.70
C ILE A 179 -22.88 -25.72 18.24
N ARG A 180 -22.42 -26.35 17.16
CA ARG A 180 -23.00 -27.61 16.67
C ARG A 180 -22.94 -28.70 17.74
N LEU A 181 -21.77 -28.91 18.36
CA LEU A 181 -21.60 -29.90 19.43
C LEU A 181 -22.51 -29.60 20.63
N ALA A 182 -22.57 -28.34 21.08
CA ALA A 182 -23.43 -27.95 22.19
C ALA A 182 -24.92 -28.22 21.89
N LYS A 183 -25.36 -27.98 20.65
CA LYS A 183 -26.72 -28.33 20.20
C LYS A 183 -26.95 -29.84 20.18
N GLU A 184 -25.98 -30.65 19.77
CA GLU A 184 -26.05 -32.13 19.84
C GLU A 184 -26.19 -32.62 21.29
N LEU A 185 -25.54 -31.93 22.23
CA LEU A 185 -25.67 -32.16 23.68
C LEU A 185 -26.93 -31.52 24.30
N LYS A 186 -27.81 -30.91 23.49
CA LYS A 186 -29.03 -30.22 23.91
C LYS A 186 -28.80 -29.10 24.93
N LEU A 187 -27.65 -28.44 24.86
CA LEU A 187 -27.34 -27.29 25.70
C LEU A 187 -27.92 -26.01 25.07
N ASP A 188 -28.36 -25.09 25.92
CA ASP A 188 -28.79 -23.76 25.47
C ASP A 188 -27.58 -22.92 25.08
N VAL A 189 -27.57 -22.45 23.84
CA VAL A 189 -26.49 -21.64 23.25
C VAL A 189 -27.03 -20.44 22.48
N GLU A 190 -28.31 -20.07 22.67
CA GLU A 190 -28.95 -19.04 21.85
C GLU A 190 -28.25 -17.68 21.98
N GLU A 191 -28.01 -17.22 23.21
CA GLU A 191 -27.29 -15.97 23.47
C GLU A 191 -25.87 -15.97 22.86
N ILE A 192 -25.19 -17.12 22.91
CA ILE A 192 -23.84 -17.25 22.34
C ILE A 192 -23.89 -17.25 20.80
N ALA A 193 -24.92 -17.85 20.21
CA ALA A 193 -25.13 -17.86 18.77
C ALA A 193 -25.48 -16.46 18.24
N GLU A 194 -26.27 -15.68 18.98
CA GLU A 194 -26.54 -14.27 18.66
C GLU A 194 -25.26 -13.44 18.66
N ARG A 195 -24.45 -13.52 19.73
CA ARG A 195 -23.14 -12.85 19.79
C ARG A 195 -22.22 -13.23 18.63
N PHE A 196 -22.29 -14.47 18.15
CA PHE A 196 -21.53 -14.92 16.98
C PHE A 196 -22.04 -14.31 15.67
N ASN A 197 -23.36 -14.21 15.50
CA ASN A 197 -23.98 -13.60 14.33
C ASN A 197 -23.67 -12.09 14.24
N ASP A 198 -23.54 -11.43 15.39
CA ASP A 198 -23.22 -10.00 15.49
C ASP A 198 -21.74 -9.67 15.25
N LEU A 199 -20.86 -10.68 15.11
CA LEU A 199 -19.45 -10.43 14.86
C LEU A 199 -19.23 -9.68 13.52
N PRO A 200 -18.48 -8.56 13.51
CA PRO A 200 -18.28 -7.76 12.31
C PRO A 200 -17.66 -8.52 11.13
N LYS A 201 -18.09 -8.19 9.91
CA LYS A 201 -17.53 -8.75 8.67
C LYS A 201 -16.16 -8.14 8.36
N ILE A 202 -15.29 -8.94 7.75
CA ILE A 202 -13.96 -8.49 7.29
C ILE A 202 -14.03 -8.18 5.79
N HIS A 203 -13.51 -7.01 5.41
CA HIS A 203 -13.38 -6.53 4.04
C HIS A 203 -11.89 -6.35 3.68
N ALA A 204 -11.60 -6.11 2.40
CA ALA A 204 -10.23 -5.98 1.90
C ALA A 204 -9.43 -4.83 2.56
N HIS A 205 -10.13 -3.75 2.95
CA HIS A 205 -9.52 -2.57 3.59
C HIS A 205 -9.95 -2.41 5.05
N THR A 206 -10.32 -3.50 5.73
CA THR A 206 -10.61 -3.44 7.16
C THR A 206 -9.35 -2.96 7.89
N PRO A 207 -9.42 -1.91 8.73
CA PRO A 207 -8.27 -1.47 9.51
C PRO A 207 -7.73 -2.59 10.42
N GLY A 208 -6.40 -2.64 10.60
CA GLY A 208 -5.75 -3.69 11.40
C GLY A 208 -6.24 -3.75 12.85
N ASN A 209 -6.46 -2.59 13.48
CA ASN A 209 -7.05 -2.50 14.83
C ASN A 209 -8.45 -3.15 14.90
N SER A 210 -9.27 -2.99 13.87
CA SER A 210 -10.57 -3.65 13.78
C SER A 210 -10.44 -5.17 13.70
N LEU A 211 -9.41 -5.70 13.01
CA LEU A 211 -9.19 -7.14 12.99
C LEU A 211 -8.85 -7.72 14.37
N TYR A 212 -8.00 -7.03 15.14
CA TYR A 212 -7.65 -7.47 16.49
C TYR A 212 -8.88 -7.49 17.41
N VAL A 213 -9.72 -6.45 17.34
CA VAL A 213 -10.99 -6.40 18.09
C VAL A 213 -11.92 -7.54 17.68
N ILE A 214 -12.07 -7.82 16.38
CA ILE A 214 -12.91 -8.93 15.91
C ILE A 214 -12.36 -10.28 16.39
N LEU A 215 -11.03 -10.44 16.39
CA LEU A 215 -10.38 -11.66 16.88
C LEU A 215 -10.63 -11.87 18.36
N GLU A 216 -10.48 -10.82 19.18
CA GLU A 216 -10.75 -10.86 20.62
C GLU A 216 -12.20 -11.23 20.91
N LEU A 217 -13.16 -10.57 20.24
CA LEU A 217 -14.58 -10.90 20.37
C LEU A 217 -14.87 -12.37 20.01
N ALA A 218 -14.26 -12.86 18.92
CA ALA A 218 -14.40 -14.25 18.51
C ALA A 218 -13.75 -15.23 19.51
N GLN A 219 -12.60 -14.89 20.09
CA GLN A 219 -11.94 -15.70 21.11
C GLN A 219 -12.77 -15.76 22.40
N ASN A 220 -13.37 -14.65 22.81
CA ASN A 220 -14.27 -14.60 23.97
C ASN A 220 -15.48 -15.52 23.80
N ILE A 221 -16.07 -15.58 22.60
CA ILE A 221 -17.15 -16.52 22.28
C ILE A 221 -16.67 -17.98 22.39
N VAL A 222 -15.47 -18.28 21.89
CA VAL A 222 -14.90 -19.63 22.05
C VAL A 222 -14.70 -20.00 23.52
N SER A 223 -14.21 -19.06 24.33
CA SER A 223 -14.03 -19.28 25.77
C SER A 223 -15.37 -19.56 26.45
N SER A 224 -16.40 -18.74 26.21
CA SER A 224 -17.76 -18.99 26.73
C SER A 224 -18.29 -20.37 26.33
N LEU A 225 -18.14 -20.79 25.07
CA LEU A 225 -18.56 -22.13 24.61
C LEU A 225 -17.76 -23.25 25.26
N SER A 226 -16.46 -23.02 25.52
CA SER A 226 -15.60 -24.04 26.12
C SER A 226 -15.98 -24.27 27.58
N SER A 227 -16.19 -23.20 28.35
CA SER A 227 -16.67 -23.29 29.73
C SER A 227 -18.03 -23.98 29.80
N LEU A 228 -18.97 -23.62 28.92
CA LEU A 228 -20.31 -24.25 28.88
C LEU A 228 -20.23 -25.76 28.61
N LEU A 229 -19.40 -26.18 27.63
CA LEU A 229 -19.21 -27.59 27.31
C LEU A 229 -18.50 -28.36 28.43
N GLU A 230 -17.60 -27.71 29.16
CA GLU A 230 -16.89 -28.28 30.29
C GLU A 230 -17.82 -28.49 31.49
N THR A 231 -18.62 -27.47 31.86
CA THR A 231 -19.65 -27.60 32.90
C THR A 231 -20.61 -28.75 32.59
N ALA A 232 -21.08 -28.88 31.35
CA ALA A 232 -21.98 -29.95 30.95
C ALA A 232 -21.34 -31.35 31.08
N ARG A 233 -20.04 -31.46 30.77
CA ARG A 233 -19.28 -32.71 30.93
C ARG A 233 -19.12 -33.09 32.40
N GLU A 234 -18.82 -32.12 33.27
CA GLU A 234 -18.69 -32.35 34.72
C GLU A 234 -20.01 -32.80 35.34
N THR A 235 -21.12 -32.15 35.01
CA THR A 235 -22.46 -32.56 35.45
C THR A 235 -22.78 -33.99 35.01
N SER A 236 -22.50 -34.34 33.75
CA SER A 236 -22.72 -35.69 33.22
C SER A 236 -21.84 -36.76 33.90
N LEU A 237 -20.64 -36.40 34.36
CA LEU A 237 -19.74 -37.31 35.10
C LEU A 237 -20.18 -37.51 36.55
N ALA A 238 -20.72 -36.46 37.19
CA ALA A 238 -21.23 -36.52 38.56
C ALA A 238 -22.53 -37.34 38.69
N GLU A 239 -23.32 -37.45 37.61
CA GLU A 239 -24.57 -38.24 37.58
C GLU A 239 -24.37 -39.74 37.30
N LYS A 240 -23.14 -40.24 37.09
CA LYS A 240 -22.89 -41.69 37.01
C LYS A 240 -23.09 -42.33 38.40
N PRO A 241 -24.07 -43.23 38.58
CA PRO A 241 -24.30 -43.83 39.89
C PRO A 241 -23.13 -44.68 40.34
N GLU A 242 -22.76 -44.52 41.61
CA GLU A 242 -21.96 -45.45 42.40
C GLU A 242 -22.53 -46.86 42.15
N VAL A 243 -21.74 -47.74 41.51
CA VAL A 243 -22.11 -49.14 41.36
C VAL A 243 -22.09 -49.73 42.76
N VAL A 244 -23.26 -49.75 43.40
CA VAL A 244 -23.48 -50.45 44.66
C VAL A 244 -23.24 -51.92 44.39
N ASP A 245 -22.06 -52.37 44.76
CA ASP A 245 -21.57 -53.73 44.69
C ASP A 245 -22.40 -54.58 45.68
N LYS A 246 -23.57 -55.06 45.25
CA LYS A 246 -24.35 -56.04 46.01
C LYS A 246 -23.64 -57.40 45.91
N LYS A 247 -22.66 -57.63 46.78
CA LYS A 247 -22.18 -58.98 47.09
C LYS A 247 -23.25 -59.75 47.85
N LYS A 248 -23.63 -60.89 47.25
CA LYS A 248 -24.38 -61.99 47.86
C LYS A 248 -23.59 -62.64 48.98
#